data_AF-A0A2X1UTW0-F1
#
_entry.id   AF-A0A2X1UTW0-F1
#
_cell.length_a   1.000
_cell.length_b   1.000
_cell.length_c   1.000
_cell.angle_alpha   90.00
_cell.angle_beta   90.00
_cell.angle_gamma   90.00
#
_symmetry.space_group_name_H-M   'P 1'
#
loop_
_entity.id
_entity.type
_entity.pdbx_description
1 polymer ?
#
loop_
_entity_poly.entity_id
_entity_poly.type
_entity_poly.pdbx_seq_one_letter_code
_entity_poly.pdbx_strand_id
1 'polypeptide(L)'
;MKTKRIVIFLLFVLLLTAAFFAYRYFPLQTQADRWDESLYQPYEALCEIEIPILVNETGDNNSKVNYLTWQSILFFPLPSEAIGGSRKGIYDHAVSFGFEKKCPTVFNYFLLYELYPDHVREPFLKHNHAFETQSTATESSPQHCELSLSLPNIYEDFAERLRQHLKLRLSSFESVTAVDPLDGHTVLAQLAFNSGCDQVLADYIMQDMMPADYFKQQSH
;
A
#
# COMPACT_ATOMS: atom_id res chain seq x y z
N MET A 1 -8.21 -19.39 -70.44
CA MET A 1 -9.20 -19.23 -69.34
C MET A 1 -9.40 -20.48 -68.47
N LYS A 2 -9.25 -21.71 -68.97
CA LYS A 2 -9.47 -22.94 -68.17
C LYS A 2 -8.41 -23.19 -67.09
N THR A 3 -7.13 -22.95 -67.36
CA THR A 3 -6.02 -23.24 -66.43
C THR A 3 -6.05 -22.37 -65.17
N LYS A 4 -6.38 -21.08 -65.28
CA LYS A 4 -6.51 -20.18 -64.11
C LYS A 4 -7.65 -20.61 -63.17
N ARG A 5 -8.78 -21.09 -63.70
CA ARG A 5 -9.90 -21.60 -62.88
C ARG A 5 -9.53 -22.89 -62.15
N ILE A 6 -8.76 -23.77 -62.78
CA ILE A 6 -8.28 -25.01 -62.15
C ILE A 6 -7.31 -24.70 -61.01
N VAL A 7 -6.39 -23.75 -61.19
CA VAL A 7 -5.45 -23.34 -60.14
C VAL A 7 -6.17 -22.72 -58.94
N ILE A 8 -7.15 -21.85 -59.19
CA ILE A 8 -7.95 -21.25 -58.11
C ILE A 8 -8.75 -22.33 -57.35
N PHE A 9 -9.33 -23.28 -58.08
CA PHE A 9 -10.07 -24.38 -57.46
C PHE A 9 -9.17 -25.27 -56.59
N LEU A 10 -7.96 -25.59 -57.07
CA LEU A 10 -6.99 -26.37 -56.30
C LEU A 10 -6.51 -25.62 -55.04
N LEU A 11 -6.26 -24.31 -55.14
CA LEU A 11 -5.90 -23.49 -53.98
C LEU A 11 -7.03 -23.43 -52.94
N PHE A 12 -8.28 -23.32 -53.40
CA PHE A 12 -9.44 -23.31 -52.52
C PHE A 12 -9.62 -24.63 -51.78
N VAL A 13 -9.47 -25.76 -52.49
CA VAL A 13 -9.51 -27.09 -51.88
C VAL A 13 -8.38 -27.29 -50.87
N LEU A 14 -7.18 -26.78 -51.17
CA LEU A 14 -6.01 -26.88 -50.29
C LEU A 14 -6.16 -26.02 -49.02
N LEU A 15 -6.78 -24.83 -49.13
CA LEU A 15 -7.15 -24.00 -47.99
C LEU A 15 -8.21 -24.69 -47.11
N LEU A 16 -9.22 -25.30 -47.71
CA LEU A 16 -10.26 -26.02 -46.98
C LEU A 16 -9.70 -27.23 -46.23
N THR A 17 -8.81 -28.00 -46.86
CA THR A 17 -8.17 -29.13 -46.18
C THR A 17 -7.25 -28.64 -45.06
N ALA A 18 -6.44 -27.61 -45.29
CA ALA A 18 -5.60 -27.03 -44.24
C ALA A 18 -6.42 -26.52 -43.05
N ALA A 19 -7.54 -25.83 -43.29
CA ALA A 19 -8.44 -25.37 -42.23
C ALA A 19 -9.11 -26.54 -41.48
N PHE A 20 -9.51 -27.59 -42.20
CA PHE A 20 -10.07 -28.80 -41.58
C PHE A 20 -9.05 -29.52 -40.70
N PHE A 21 -7.80 -29.65 -41.17
CA PHE A 21 -6.72 -30.23 -40.37
C PHE A 21 -6.36 -29.35 -39.18
N ALA A 22 -6.33 -28.03 -39.35
CA ALA A 22 -6.12 -27.10 -38.24
C ALA A 22 -7.21 -27.25 -37.17
N TYR A 23 -8.48 -27.25 -37.56
CA TYR A 23 -9.60 -27.41 -36.64
C TYR A 23 -9.62 -28.77 -35.94
N ARG A 24 -9.24 -29.85 -36.63
CA ARG A 24 -9.37 -31.22 -36.10
C ARG A 24 -8.14 -31.71 -35.34
N TYR A 25 -6.95 -31.22 -35.68
CA TYR A 25 -5.67 -31.73 -35.14
C TYR A 25 -4.87 -30.72 -34.34
N PHE A 26 -5.14 -29.42 -34.44
CA PHE A 26 -4.85 -28.57 -33.30
C PHE A 26 -6.04 -28.73 -32.37
N PRO A 27 -5.94 -29.51 -31.28
CA PRO A 27 -6.82 -29.23 -30.19
C PRO A 27 -6.61 -27.73 -29.93
N LEU A 28 -7.68 -26.94 -30.06
CA LEU A 28 -7.88 -25.88 -29.09
C LEU A 28 -7.99 -26.64 -27.78
N GLN A 29 -6.82 -27.01 -27.23
CA GLN A 29 -6.65 -26.99 -25.80
C GLN A 29 -7.14 -25.59 -25.51
N THR A 30 -8.39 -25.51 -25.06
CA THR A 30 -8.62 -24.72 -23.88
C THR A 30 -7.46 -25.16 -22.99
N GLN A 31 -6.40 -24.35 -22.97
CA GLN A 31 -5.93 -23.90 -21.69
C GLN A 31 -7.23 -23.54 -20.98
N ALA A 32 -7.85 -24.53 -20.33
CA ALA A 32 -8.13 -24.35 -18.94
C ALA A 32 -6.83 -23.74 -18.47
N ASP A 33 -6.82 -22.41 -18.40
CA ASP A 33 -5.94 -21.66 -17.55
C ASP A 33 -6.17 -22.31 -16.20
N ARG A 34 -5.51 -23.46 -15.99
CA ARG A 34 -5.22 -24.00 -14.70
C ARG A 34 -4.28 -22.93 -14.23
N TRP A 35 -4.89 -21.92 -13.60
CA TRP A 35 -4.23 -21.01 -12.72
C TRP A 35 -3.25 -21.87 -11.96
N ASP A 36 -1.97 -21.67 -12.26
CA ASP A 36 -0.93 -22.39 -11.57
C ASP A 36 -0.95 -21.81 -10.16
N GLU A 37 -1.71 -22.45 -9.28
CA GLU A 37 -1.88 -22.05 -7.88
C GLU A 37 -0.52 -22.04 -7.14
N SER A 38 0.53 -22.63 -7.72
CA SER A 38 1.90 -22.52 -7.20
C SER A 38 2.53 -21.12 -7.37
N LEU A 39 1.99 -20.27 -8.25
CA LEU A 39 2.34 -18.85 -8.37
C LEU A 39 1.60 -17.97 -7.34
N TYR A 40 0.50 -18.45 -6.78
CA TYR A 40 -0.15 -17.83 -5.62
C TYR A 40 0.55 -18.30 -4.35
N GLN A 41 1.76 -17.78 -4.09
CA GLN A 41 2.19 -17.73 -2.70
C GLN A 41 1.14 -16.91 -1.93
N PRO A 42 0.65 -17.39 -0.77
CA PRO A 42 -0.24 -16.59 0.05
C PRO A 42 0.50 -15.29 0.37
N TYR A 43 -0.04 -14.18 -0.11
CA TYR A 43 0.48 -12.86 0.21
C TYR A 43 0.44 -12.69 1.73
N GLU A 44 1.60 -12.54 2.35
CA GLU A 44 1.73 -12.30 3.78
C GLU A 44 2.07 -10.82 3.97
N ALA A 45 1.13 -10.05 4.52
CA ALA A 45 1.35 -8.64 4.81
C ALA A 45 2.45 -8.50 5.88
N LEU A 46 3.43 -7.62 5.64
CA LEU A 46 4.47 -7.31 6.63
C LEU A 46 4.00 -6.25 7.65
N CYS A 47 2.89 -5.59 7.35
CA CYS A 47 2.18 -4.68 8.23
C CYS A 47 0.68 -4.85 8.00
N GLU A 48 -0.07 -5.07 9.06
CA GLU A 48 -1.54 -5.08 9.02
C GLU A 48 -2.05 -4.04 10.00
N ILE A 49 -2.94 -3.18 9.55
CA ILE A 49 -3.58 -2.15 10.38
C ILE A 49 -5.09 -2.27 10.29
N GLU A 50 -5.77 -2.04 11.41
CA GLU A 50 -7.23 -1.99 11.46
C GLU A 50 -7.67 -0.52 11.49
N ILE A 51 -8.42 -0.09 10.48
CA ILE A 51 -8.97 1.26 10.42
C ILE A 51 -10.47 1.18 10.71
N PRO A 52 -10.96 1.81 11.79
CA PRO A 52 -12.38 1.78 12.12
C PRO A 52 -13.21 2.60 11.11
N ILE A 53 -14.24 2.01 10.49
CA ILE A 53 -15.11 2.69 9.52
C ILE A 53 -16.44 3.08 10.16
N LEU A 54 -16.73 4.38 10.17
CA LEU A 54 -18.02 4.91 10.63
C LEU A 54 -19.01 5.00 9.47
N VAL A 55 -20.22 4.47 9.60
CA VAL A 55 -21.28 4.76 8.63
C VAL A 55 -21.89 6.13 8.98
N ASN A 56 -21.75 7.11 8.09
CA ASN A 56 -22.23 8.47 8.29
C ASN A 56 -22.46 9.20 6.95
N GLU A 57 -22.61 10.52 6.99
CA GLU A 57 -22.83 11.37 5.81
C GLU A 57 -21.69 11.35 4.78
N THR A 58 -20.45 10.95 5.15
CA THR A 58 -19.31 10.93 4.23
C THR A 58 -19.26 9.67 3.35
N GLY A 59 -20.11 8.67 3.63
CA GLY A 59 -20.25 7.48 2.79
C GLY A 59 -20.63 6.22 3.57
N ASP A 60 -21.10 5.21 2.85
CA ASP A 60 -21.25 3.86 3.38
C ASP A 60 -19.91 3.11 3.45
N ASN A 61 -19.91 1.93 4.06
CA ASN A 61 -18.71 1.13 4.26
C ASN A 61 -17.97 0.86 2.94
N ASN A 62 -18.68 0.39 1.92
CA ASN A 62 -18.09 0.04 0.62
C ASN A 62 -17.45 1.25 -0.08
N SER A 63 -18.08 2.42 -0.02
CA SER A 63 -17.55 3.64 -0.62
C SER A 63 -16.25 4.08 0.08
N LYS A 64 -16.19 3.94 1.40
CA LYS A 64 -15.04 4.30 2.23
C LYS A 64 -13.88 3.33 2.03
N VAL A 65 -14.16 2.03 1.99
CA VAL A 65 -13.17 1.00 1.63
C VAL A 65 -12.59 1.28 0.25
N ASN A 66 -13.43 1.51 -0.76
CA ASN A 66 -12.97 1.83 -2.10
C ASN A 66 -12.11 3.10 -2.11
N TYR A 67 -12.53 4.17 -1.41
CA TYR A 67 -11.76 5.40 -1.32
C TYR A 67 -10.39 5.17 -0.69
N LEU A 68 -10.32 4.45 0.44
CA LEU A 68 -9.06 4.09 1.09
C LEU A 68 -8.17 3.29 0.14
N THR A 69 -8.70 2.26 -0.54
CA THR A 69 -7.95 1.48 -1.53
C THR A 69 -7.43 2.32 -2.70
N TRP A 70 -8.20 3.30 -3.19
CA TRP A 70 -7.77 4.20 -4.27
C TRP A 70 -6.73 5.24 -3.83
N GLN A 71 -6.85 5.80 -2.62
CA GLN A 71 -5.88 6.78 -2.10
C GLN A 71 -4.56 6.11 -1.70
N SER A 72 -4.64 4.87 -1.22
CA SER A 72 -3.49 4.10 -0.79
C SER A 72 -2.74 3.39 -1.93
N ILE A 73 -3.07 3.69 -3.20
CA ILE A 73 -2.32 3.22 -4.38
C ILE A 73 -0.81 3.44 -4.25
N LEU A 74 -0.38 4.43 -3.45
CA LEU A 74 1.03 4.64 -3.10
C LEU A 74 1.74 3.37 -2.58
N PHE A 75 1.02 2.44 -1.94
CA PHE A 75 1.56 1.20 -1.37
C PHE A 75 0.77 -0.07 -1.71
N PHE A 76 -0.20 -0.01 -2.63
CA PHE A 76 -1.07 -1.14 -3.00
C PHE A 76 -1.55 -1.97 -1.78
N PRO A 77 -2.15 -1.38 -0.73
CA PRO A 77 -2.57 -2.20 0.37
C PRO A 77 -3.63 -3.18 -0.12
N LEU A 78 -3.42 -4.44 0.23
CA LEU A 78 -4.40 -5.46 -0.05
C LEU A 78 -5.34 -5.49 1.15
N PRO A 79 -6.65 -5.25 0.97
CA PRO A 79 -7.60 -5.46 2.05
C PRO A 79 -7.48 -6.93 2.47
N SER A 80 -7.24 -7.21 3.76
CA SER A 80 -7.01 -8.59 4.20
C SER A 80 -8.27 -9.45 4.07
N GLU A 81 -9.45 -8.83 4.04
CA GLU A 81 -10.73 -9.45 3.67
C GLU A 81 -10.77 -9.98 2.23
N ALA A 82 -9.93 -9.50 1.32
CA ALA A 82 -9.87 -10.00 -0.06
C ALA A 82 -9.03 -11.28 -0.22
N ILE A 83 -8.26 -11.69 0.80
CA ILE A 83 -7.25 -12.76 0.66
C ILE A 83 -7.51 -13.98 1.55
N GLY A 84 -8.36 -13.89 2.57
CA GLY A 84 -8.61 -15.01 3.48
C GLY A 84 -10.07 -15.18 3.85
N GLY A 85 -10.73 -16.19 3.30
CA GLY A 85 -12.11 -16.54 3.62
C GLY A 85 -12.32 -16.79 5.12
N SER A 86 -12.85 -15.80 5.82
CA SER A 86 -13.56 -15.98 7.08
C SER A 86 -14.47 -14.78 7.29
N ARG A 87 -15.76 -14.99 7.05
CA ARG A 87 -16.85 -14.10 7.46
C ARG A 87 -16.63 -13.63 8.90
N LYS A 88 -16.32 -12.36 9.09
CA LYS A 88 -16.99 -11.57 10.12
C LYS A 88 -17.95 -10.60 9.43
N GLY A 89 -18.98 -10.21 10.15
CA GLY A 89 -20.25 -9.80 9.57
C GLY A 89 -20.19 -8.52 8.75
N ILE A 90 -21.24 -8.27 7.98
CA ILE A 90 -21.54 -7.03 7.24
C ILE A 90 -21.69 -5.79 8.18
N TYR A 91 -21.26 -5.92 9.45
CA TYR A 91 -21.37 -4.96 10.55
C TYR A 91 -20.06 -4.75 11.32
N ASP A 92 -18.92 -5.28 10.86
CA ASP A 92 -17.66 -5.00 11.54
C ASP A 92 -17.24 -3.55 11.25
N HIS A 93 -17.22 -2.73 12.30
CA HIS A 93 -16.93 -1.30 12.26
C HIS A 93 -15.46 -0.98 11.98
N ALA A 94 -14.68 -1.91 11.42
CA ALA A 94 -13.28 -1.74 11.09
C ALA A 94 -12.89 -2.60 9.89
N VAL A 95 -11.95 -2.10 9.10
CA VAL A 95 -11.40 -2.78 7.92
C VAL A 95 -9.90 -2.87 8.05
N SER A 96 -9.38 -4.05 7.79
CA SER A 96 -7.96 -4.38 7.90
C SER A 96 -7.25 -4.19 6.56
N PHE A 97 -6.16 -3.44 6.58
CA PHE A 97 -5.31 -3.16 5.42
C PHE A 97 -3.93 -3.78 5.62
N GLY A 98 -3.50 -4.61 4.66
CA GLY A 98 -2.19 -5.24 4.66
C GLY A 98 -1.23 -4.57 3.67
N PHE A 99 0.00 -4.27 4.11
CA PHE A 99 1.06 -3.68 3.28
C PHE A 99 2.23 -4.66 3.08
N GLU A 100 2.90 -4.55 1.92
CA GLU A 100 4.11 -5.31 1.58
C GLU A 100 5.35 -4.87 2.36
N LYS A 101 5.26 -3.76 3.09
CA LYS A 101 6.34 -3.15 3.85
C LYS A 101 6.01 -3.17 5.34
N LYS A 102 7.04 -3.19 6.19
CA LYS A 102 6.87 -3.12 7.65
C LYS A 102 6.21 -1.79 8.04
N CYS A 103 5.42 -1.78 9.10
CA CYS A 103 4.69 -0.59 9.56
C CYS A 103 5.55 0.68 9.71
N PRO A 104 6.74 0.66 10.34
CA PRO A 104 7.59 1.86 10.41
C PRO A 104 8.03 2.36 9.03
N THR A 105 8.25 1.46 8.07
CA THR A 105 8.58 1.83 6.68
C THR A 105 7.41 2.49 5.98
N VAL A 106 6.20 1.94 6.15
CA VAL A 106 4.96 2.52 5.61
C VAL A 106 4.75 3.92 6.18
N PHE A 107 4.87 4.08 7.50
CA PHE A 107 4.79 5.37 8.17
C PHE A 107 5.82 6.38 7.63
N ASN A 108 7.07 5.95 7.45
CA ASN A 108 8.13 6.81 6.92
C ASN A 108 7.80 7.28 5.50
N TYR A 109 7.26 6.40 4.65
CA TYR A 109 6.83 6.81 3.33
C TYR A 109 5.71 7.86 3.38
N PHE A 110 4.67 7.67 4.19
CA PHE A 110 3.62 8.69 4.33
C PHE A 110 4.18 10.06 4.72
N LEU A 111 5.06 10.09 5.73
CA LEU A 111 5.75 11.33 6.13
C LEU A 111 6.57 11.94 4.99
N LEU A 112 7.29 11.11 4.21
CA LEU A 112 8.04 11.60 3.06
C LEU A 112 7.15 12.27 2.02
N TYR A 113 6.00 11.66 1.70
CA TYR A 113 5.07 12.16 0.71
C TYR A 113 4.43 13.49 1.14
N GLU A 114 4.23 13.69 2.44
CA GLU A 114 3.63 14.91 2.97
C GLU A 114 4.62 16.05 3.21
N LEU A 115 5.81 15.73 3.72
CA LEU A 115 6.78 16.75 4.12
C LEU A 115 7.64 17.24 2.96
N TYR A 116 7.83 16.41 1.92
CA TYR A 116 8.79 16.65 0.86
C TYR A 116 8.16 16.58 -0.54
N PRO A 117 8.50 17.54 -1.42
CA PRO A 117 8.11 17.48 -2.82
C PRO A 117 8.88 16.37 -3.55
N ASP A 118 8.35 15.94 -4.70
CA ASP A 118 8.88 14.84 -5.50
C ASP A 118 10.36 14.98 -5.85
N HIS A 119 10.81 16.21 -6.19
CA HIS A 119 12.21 16.48 -6.55
C HIS A 119 13.21 16.32 -5.38
N VAL A 120 12.73 16.17 -4.14
CA VAL A 120 13.55 15.80 -2.98
C VAL A 120 13.34 14.32 -2.63
N ARG A 121 12.08 13.87 -2.62
CA ARG A 121 11.71 12.51 -2.23
C ARG A 121 12.27 11.44 -3.18
N GLU A 122 12.11 11.62 -4.49
CA GLU A 122 12.55 10.61 -5.46
C GLU A 122 14.08 10.41 -5.45
N PRO A 123 14.92 11.47 -5.46
CA PRO A 123 16.35 11.28 -5.30
C PRO A 123 16.70 10.65 -3.95
N PHE A 124 16.06 11.06 -2.85
CA PHE A 124 16.33 10.48 -1.54
C PHE A 124 16.10 8.97 -1.52
N LEU A 125 14.92 8.51 -1.96
CA LEU A 125 14.59 7.09 -2.01
C LEU A 125 15.52 6.29 -2.95
N LYS A 126 15.97 6.92 -4.05
CA LYS A 126 16.90 6.29 -4.99
C LYS A 126 18.29 6.08 -4.42
N HIS A 127 18.77 7.00 -3.57
CA HIS A 127 20.13 6.96 -3.02
C HIS A 127 20.18 6.31 -1.63
N ASN A 128 19.12 6.40 -0.84
CA ASN A 128 19.06 5.76 0.48
C ASN A 128 18.61 4.28 0.35
N HIS A 129 19.55 3.42 -0.04
CA HIS A 129 19.33 1.97 -0.12
C HIS A 129 19.04 1.32 1.24
N ALA A 130 19.28 2.02 2.35
CA ALA A 130 19.01 1.54 3.70
C ALA A 130 17.68 2.06 4.27
N PHE A 131 16.83 2.72 3.45
CA PHE A 131 15.58 3.32 3.89
C PHE A 131 14.69 2.37 4.71
N GLU A 132 14.50 1.14 4.22
CA GLU A 132 13.65 0.14 4.88
C GLU A 132 14.26 -0.37 6.18
N THR A 133 15.59 -0.55 6.24
CA THR A 133 16.28 -1.05 7.45
C THR A 133 16.50 0.04 8.49
N GLN A 134 16.51 1.32 8.08
CA GLN A 134 16.57 2.50 8.94
C GLN A 134 15.21 2.95 9.45
N SER A 135 14.12 2.32 8.99
CA SER A 135 12.77 2.57 9.48
C SER A 135 12.41 1.47 10.48
N THR A 136 12.53 1.78 11.78
CA THR A 136 12.29 0.80 12.85
C THR A 136 11.26 1.31 13.86
N ALA A 137 10.64 0.37 14.55
CA ALA A 137 9.70 0.61 15.63
C ALA A 137 10.11 -0.24 16.84
N THR A 138 10.04 0.34 18.02
CA THR A 138 10.27 -0.34 19.29
C THR A 138 9.17 0.03 20.27
N GLU A 139 8.48 -0.97 20.79
CA GLU A 139 7.51 -0.78 21.86
C GLU A 139 8.21 -0.97 23.20
N SER A 140 8.36 0.10 23.97
CA SER A 140 8.88 0.03 25.33
C SER A 140 7.80 -0.41 26.32
N SER A 141 6.53 -0.20 25.97
CA SER A 141 5.35 -0.68 26.70
C SER A 141 4.14 -0.79 25.77
N PRO A 142 3.02 -1.44 26.17
CA PRO A 142 1.80 -1.52 25.36
C PRO A 142 1.17 -0.15 24.98
N GLN A 143 1.64 0.93 25.59
CA GLN A 143 1.17 2.30 25.36
C GLN A 143 2.31 3.24 24.93
N HIS A 144 3.49 2.73 24.61
CA HIS A 144 4.61 3.59 24.23
C HIS A 144 5.33 3.01 23.01
N CYS A 145 5.25 3.75 21.91
CA CYS A 145 5.92 3.44 20.67
C CYS A 145 7.05 4.44 20.43
N GLU A 146 8.23 3.92 20.12
CA GLU A 146 9.35 4.69 19.62
C GLU A 146 9.59 4.33 18.16
N LEU A 147 9.56 5.32 17.27
CA LEU A 147 9.87 5.16 15.85
C LEU A 147 11.22 5.79 15.54
N SER A 148 12.06 5.08 14.78
CA SER A 148 13.25 5.65 14.16
C SER A 148 13.06 5.68 12.65
N LEU A 149 13.17 6.86 12.05
CA LEU A 149 12.84 7.09 10.64
C LEU A 149 13.98 7.85 9.94
N SER A 150 14.35 7.40 8.74
CA SER A 150 15.32 8.11 7.90
C SER A 150 14.62 9.13 7.01
N LEU A 151 15.03 10.39 7.09
CA LEU A 151 14.40 11.52 6.40
C LEU A 151 15.46 12.44 5.75
N PRO A 152 15.13 13.13 4.63
CA PRO A 152 16.04 14.07 3.99
C PRO A 152 16.44 15.25 4.91
N ASN A 153 17.73 15.50 5.01
CA ASN A 153 18.31 16.61 5.77
C ASN A 153 18.49 17.85 4.88
N ILE A 154 17.39 18.55 4.59
CA ILE A 154 17.41 19.72 3.69
C ILE A 154 16.91 21.02 4.33
N TYR A 155 16.41 20.99 5.56
CA TYR A 155 15.85 22.15 6.24
C TYR A 155 16.64 22.44 7.52
N GLU A 156 17.06 23.69 7.73
CA GLU A 156 17.85 24.12 8.90
C GLU A 156 17.10 23.87 10.23
N ASP A 157 15.76 23.97 10.24
CA ASP A 157 14.90 23.73 11.41
C ASP A 157 14.04 22.45 11.27
N PHE A 158 14.58 21.41 10.63
CA PHE A 158 13.83 20.19 10.32
C PHE A 158 13.14 19.57 11.54
N ALA A 159 13.84 19.46 12.67
CA ALA A 159 13.32 18.85 13.89
C ALA A 159 12.04 19.56 14.40
N GLU A 160 12.02 20.89 14.35
CA GLU A 160 10.87 21.69 14.77
C GLU A 160 9.71 21.55 13.79
N ARG A 161 9.99 21.55 12.48
CA ARG A 161 8.95 21.34 11.46
C ARG A 161 8.31 19.96 11.58
N LEU A 162 9.11 18.91 11.79
CA LEU A 162 8.63 17.56 12.01
C LEU A 162 7.78 17.47 13.28
N ARG A 163 8.26 18.07 14.39
CA ARG A 163 7.53 18.14 15.66
C ARG A 163 6.17 18.82 15.49
N GLN A 164 6.12 19.97 14.83
CA GLN A 164 4.87 20.71 14.61
C GLN A 164 3.90 19.91 13.73
N HIS A 165 4.40 19.30 12.65
CA HIS A 165 3.60 18.47 11.76
C HIS A 165 2.96 17.30 12.52
N LEU A 166 3.76 16.52 13.23
CA LEU A 166 3.29 15.36 13.98
C LEU A 166 2.35 15.75 15.12
N LYS A 167 2.63 16.85 15.84
CA LYS A 167 1.77 17.34 16.93
C LYS A 167 0.40 17.82 16.45
N LEU A 168 0.31 18.36 15.22
CA LEU A 168 -0.96 18.77 14.62
C LEU A 168 -1.77 17.59 14.13
N ARG A 169 -1.10 16.51 13.73
CA ARG A 169 -1.75 15.29 13.26
C ARG A 169 -2.08 14.36 14.44
N LEU A 170 -1.08 13.76 15.03
CA LEU A 170 -1.25 12.69 16.01
C LEU A 170 -1.39 13.23 17.43
N SER A 171 -2.55 13.02 18.04
CA SER A 171 -2.77 13.34 19.46
C SER A 171 -1.86 12.54 20.39
N SER A 172 -1.42 11.36 19.94
CA SER A 172 -0.53 10.48 20.69
C SER A 172 0.95 10.88 20.61
N PHE A 173 1.30 11.86 19.77
CA PHE A 173 2.67 12.30 19.63
C PHE A 173 3.17 13.02 20.89
N GLU A 174 4.26 12.51 21.47
CA GLU A 174 4.89 13.12 22.64
C GLU A 174 6.00 14.07 22.24
N SER A 175 6.99 13.57 21.50
CA SER A 175 8.19 14.33 21.18
C SER A 175 9.02 13.75 20.04
N VAL A 176 9.86 14.61 19.46
CA VAL A 176 11.04 14.19 18.70
C VAL A 176 12.19 14.09 19.71
N THR A 177 12.64 12.87 20.01
CA THR A 177 13.64 12.59 21.06
C THR A 177 15.05 12.88 20.57
N ALA A 178 15.35 12.57 19.31
CA ALA A 178 16.64 12.86 18.68
C ALA A 178 16.48 13.09 17.17
N VAL A 179 17.39 13.86 16.59
CA VAL A 179 17.57 14.00 15.14
C VAL A 179 19.07 13.99 14.86
N ASP A 180 19.58 12.82 14.48
CA ASP A 180 21.01 12.61 14.28
C ASP A 180 21.34 12.54 12.78
N PRO A 181 22.36 13.26 12.29
CA PRO A 181 22.80 13.11 10.91
C PRO A 181 23.39 11.71 10.70
N LEU A 182 22.84 10.97 9.74
CA LEU A 182 23.43 9.71 9.27
C LEU A 182 24.52 9.97 8.23
N ASP A 183 24.29 10.96 7.37
CA ASP A 183 25.23 11.46 6.38
C ASP A 183 24.94 12.94 6.06
N GLY A 184 25.55 13.48 5.01
CA GLY A 184 25.37 14.89 4.62
C GLY A 184 23.98 15.24 4.06
N HIS A 185 23.14 14.25 3.78
CA HIS A 185 21.83 14.41 3.12
C HIS A 185 20.69 13.69 3.87
N THR A 186 21.00 12.89 4.88
CA THR A 186 20.05 12.04 5.60
C THR A 186 20.19 12.25 7.10
N VAL A 187 19.05 12.41 7.77
CA VAL A 187 18.94 12.38 9.23
C VAL A 187 18.13 11.17 9.67
N LEU A 188 18.47 10.63 10.84
CA LEU A 188 17.67 9.68 11.58
C LEU A 188 16.88 10.46 12.64
N ALA A 189 15.57 10.54 12.46
CA ALA A 189 14.66 11.12 13.44
C ALA A 189 14.12 10.03 14.36
N GLN A 190 14.21 10.24 15.67
CA GLN A 190 13.61 9.40 16.68
C GLN A 190 12.37 10.09 17.25
N LEU A 191 11.25 9.39 17.26
CA LEU A 191 9.93 9.88 17.62
C LEU A 191 9.37 9.03 18.75
N ALA A 192 8.72 9.66 19.73
CA ALA A 192 8.04 8.99 20.82
C ALA A 192 6.54 9.29 20.80
N PHE A 193 5.73 8.24 21.04
CA PHE A 193 4.28 8.29 21.09
C PHE A 193 3.75 7.59 22.33
N ASN A 194 2.66 8.10 22.91
CA ASN A 194 1.93 7.51 24.05
C ASN A 194 0.81 6.56 23.61
N SER A 195 1.05 5.82 22.52
CA SER A 195 0.18 4.75 22.02
C SER A 195 1.03 3.59 21.49
N GLY A 196 0.42 2.43 21.28
CA GLY A 196 1.10 1.28 20.65
C GLY A 196 1.46 1.57 19.18
N CYS A 197 2.49 0.93 18.64
CA CYS A 197 2.98 1.24 17.30
C CYS A 197 1.95 0.95 16.20
N ASP A 198 1.12 -0.08 16.38
CA ASP A 198 0.04 -0.42 15.46
C ASP A 198 -1.06 0.67 15.45
N GLN A 199 -1.30 1.30 16.60
CA GLN A 199 -2.28 2.39 16.75
C GLN A 199 -1.76 3.68 16.10
N VAL A 200 -0.47 4.00 16.26
CA VAL A 200 0.15 5.21 15.68
C VAL A 200 -0.05 5.25 14.17
N LEU A 201 0.22 4.14 13.46
CA LEU A 201 0.06 4.09 12.01
C LEU A 201 -1.41 4.14 11.57
N ALA A 202 -2.28 3.42 12.28
CA ALA A 202 -3.73 3.44 12.02
C ALA A 202 -4.29 4.87 12.17
N ASP A 203 -3.99 5.55 13.28
CA ASP A 203 -4.40 6.92 13.54
C ASP A 203 -3.88 7.89 12.47
N TYR A 204 -2.61 7.73 12.07
CA TYR A 204 -2.00 8.58 11.05
C TYR A 204 -2.74 8.47 9.72
N ILE A 205 -2.94 7.25 9.23
CA ILE A 205 -3.63 7.01 7.95
C ILE A 205 -5.08 7.46 8.04
N MET A 206 -5.74 7.19 9.16
CA MET A 206 -7.13 7.58 9.35
C MET A 206 -7.31 9.10 9.31
N GLN A 207 -6.43 9.85 9.95
CA GLN A 207 -6.52 11.29 9.94
C GLN A 207 -6.19 11.89 8.57
N ASP A 208 -5.28 11.27 7.80
CA ASP A 208 -4.96 11.74 6.45
C ASP A 208 -6.07 11.44 5.44
N MET A 209 -6.54 10.19 5.41
CA MET A 209 -7.50 9.75 4.41
C MET A 209 -8.95 10.05 4.82
N MET A 210 -9.27 9.99 6.10
CA MET A 210 -10.63 10.09 6.63
C MET A 210 -10.74 11.02 7.85
N PRO A 211 -10.31 12.29 7.75
CA PRO A 211 -10.23 13.21 8.89
C PRO A 211 -11.57 13.41 9.61
N ALA A 212 -12.68 13.48 8.85
CA ALA A 212 -14.01 13.68 9.43
C ALA A 212 -14.44 12.51 10.34
N ASP A 213 -14.08 11.28 9.96
CA ASP A 213 -14.38 10.09 10.75
C ASP A 213 -13.47 10.01 11.97
N TYR A 214 -12.17 10.31 11.81
CA TYR A 214 -11.20 10.38 12.89
C TYR A 214 -11.65 11.33 14.01
N PHE A 215 -11.96 12.58 13.68
CA PHE A 215 -12.37 13.57 14.70
C PHE A 215 -13.69 13.21 15.38
N LYS A 216 -14.60 12.52 14.68
CA LYS A 216 -15.85 12.05 15.28
C LYS A 216 -15.59 10.95 16.30
N GLN A 217 -14.65 10.04 16.04
CA GLN A 217 -14.25 9.01 17.00
C GLN A 217 -13.60 9.59 18.25
N GLN A 218 -12.71 10.57 18.07
CA GLN A 218 -12.02 11.24 19.20
C GLN A 218 -12.96 12.08 20.08
N SER A 219 -14.17 12.39 19.60
CA SER A 219 -15.16 13.22 20.32
C SER A 219 -16.11 12.44 21.25
N HIS A 220 -15.98 11.11 21.30
CA HIS A 220 -16.78 10.20 22.12
C HIS A 220 -15.98 9.55 23.24
#